data_AF-A0A1M5ADD7-F1
#
_entry.id   AF-A0A1M5ADD7-F1
#
_cell.length_a   1.000
_cell.length_b   1.000
_cell.length_c   1.000
_cell.angle_alpha   90.00
_cell.angle_beta   90.00
_cell.angle_gamma   90.00
#
_symmetry.space_group_name_H-M   'P 1'
#
loop_
_entity.id
_entity.type
_entity.pdbx_description
1 polymer ?
#
loop_
_entity_poly.entity_id
_entity_poly.type
_entity_poly.pdbx_seq_one_letter_code
_entity_poly.pdbx_strand_id
1 'polypeptide(L)'
;MGSMVANFRERWIPNEEEKYKKYMYMLVLIKIIALAILSARLAGIGSLAVDILKPVYIVARLLLSIIIFYIMYKARVWHFFLKQFLCLLVSVVCISIAAHCAGPLVVPMFILFAIYHNRNRFKVYAKYKQYTVYVLATGLISSAVKASGWLYFSKLAAADYLMFRMAASLILFIPVYMLWNLMKNEIAKGRTFIETMRIMSLMGVAWVFMLLCWASVIPVKFLSADWIYGYDDDFMPLRG
;
A
#
# COMPACT_ATOMS: atom_id res chain seq x y z
N MET A 1 -22.90 40.90 -3.99
CA MET A 1 -21.78 40.44 -3.13
C MET A 1 -21.70 38.93 -2.94
N GLY A 2 -22.79 38.14 -3.05
CA GLY A 2 -22.73 36.67 -2.94
C GLY A 2 -22.03 35.92 -4.09
N SER A 3 -21.99 36.48 -5.32
CA SER A 3 -21.37 35.82 -6.48
C SER A 3 -19.83 35.91 -6.53
N MET A 4 -19.22 36.93 -5.90
CA MET A 4 -17.75 37.03 -5.79
C MET A 4 -17.18 36.07 -4.74
N VAL A 5 -17.89 35.83 -3.64
CA VAL A 5 -17.45 34.90 -2.58
C VAL A 5 -17.57 33.45 -3.04
N ALA A 6 -18.57 33.12 -3.87
CA ALA A 6 -18.68 31.81 -4.52
C ALA A 6 -17.51 31.56 -5.49
N ASN A 7 -17.19 32.54 -6.36
CA ASN A 7 -16.05 32.45 -7.29
C ASN A 7 -14.67 32.38 -6.59
N PHE A 8 -14.52 33.01 -5.42
CA PHE A 8 -13.29 32.89 -4.62
C PHE A 8 -13.14 31.50 -4.00
N ARG A 9 -14.23 30.87 -3.54
CA ARG A 9 -14.17 29.55 -2.90
C ARG A 9 -13.87 28.43 -3.90
N GLU A 10 -14.33 28.54 -5.14
CA GLU A 10 -14.03 27.59 -6.22
C GLU A 10 -12.57 27.67 -6.73
N ARG A 11 -11.91 28.83 -6.66
CA ARG A 11 -10.51 28.99 -7.10
C ARG A 11 -9.48 28.32 -6.19
N TRP A 12 -9.79 28.14 -4.91
CA TRP A 12 -8.82 27.69 -3.90
C TRP A 12 -9.01 26.24 -3.44
N ILE A 13 -10.13 25.61 -3.80
CA ILE A 13 -10.33 24.19 -3.56
C ILE A 13 -9.81 23.44 -4.79
N PRO A 14 -8.64 22.78 -4.72
CA PRO A 14 -8.09 22.10 -5.89
C PRO A 14 -9.08 21.04 -6.39
N ASN A 15 -9.23 20.98 -7.72
CA ASN A 15 -10.05 19.97 -8.37
C ASN A 15 -9.49 18.56 -8.06
N GLU A 16 -10.33 17.52 -8.09
CA GLU A 16 -9.91 16.14 -7.82
C GLU A 16 -8.79 15.68 -8.77
N GLU A 17 -8.85 16.10 -10.03
CA GLU A 17 -7.79 15.85 -11.01
C GLU A 17 -6.46 16.52 -10.62
N GLU A 18 -6.52 17.72 -10.04
CA GLU A 18 -5.34 18.46 -9.61
C GLU A 18 -4.69 17.83 -8.37
N LYS A 19 -5.52 17.39 -7.40
CA LYS A 19 -5.05 16.64 -6.22
C LYS A 19 -4.31 15.37 -6.64
N TYR A 20 -4.89 14.64 -7.59
CA TYR A 20 -4.29 13.44 -8.18
C TYR A 20 -2.95 13.75 -8.87
N LYS A 21 -2.91 14.73 -9.78
CA LYS A 21 -1.70 15.10 -10.52
C LYS A 21 -0.57 15.48 -9.55
N LYS A 22 -0.87 16.33 -8.56
CA LYS A 22 0.10 16.73 -7.52
C LYS A 22 0.65 15.54 -6.74
N TYR A 23 -0.22 14.62 -6.34
CA TYR A 23 0.20 13.39 -5.65
C TYR A 23 1.12 12.53 -6.51
N MET A 24 0.77 12.32 -7.79
CA MET A 24 1.59 11.52 -8.70
C MET A 24 2.92 12.18 -9.04
N TYR A 25 2.95 13.50 -9.26
CA TYR A 25 4.19 14.23 -9.51
C TYR A 25 5.13 14.15 -8.32
N MET A 26 4.62 14.22 -7.09
CA MET A 26 5.43 14.02 -5.89
C MET A 26 6.04 12.60 -5.85
N LEU A 27 5.26 11.56 -6.17
CA LEU A 27 5.78 10.18 -6.24
C LEU A 27 6.88 10.03 -7.30
N VAL A 28 6.65 10.57 -8.50
CA VAL A 28 7.63 10.53 -9.60
C VAL A 28 8.89 11.31 -9.23
N LEU A 29 8.75 12.52 -8.68
CA LEU A 29 9.88 13.35 -8.24
C LEU A 29 10.76 12.61 -7.22
N ILE A 30 10.15 11.99 -6.20
CA ILE A 30 10.89 11.21 -5.19
C ILE A 30 11.69 10.08 -5.84
N LYS A 31 11.14 9.41 -6.85
CA LYS A 31 11.84 8.34 -7.57
C LYS A 31 12.95 8.85 -8.48
N ILE A 32 12.74 9.98 -9.15
CA ILE A 32 13.78 10.63 -9.94
C ILE A 32 14.95 11.04 -9.05
N ILE A 33 14.69 11.64 -7.88
CA ILE A 33 15.73 11.99 -6.91
C ILE A 33 16.47 10.72 -6.44
N ALA A 34 15.74 9.63 -6.15
CA ALA A 34 16.36 8.36 -5.76
C ALA A 34 17.28 7.80 -6.86
N LEU A 35 16.83 7.84 -8.12
CA LEU A 35 17.63 7.45 -9.28
C LEU A 35 18.86 8.34 -9.44
N ALA A 36 18.73 9.66 -9.30
CA ALA A 36 19.83 10.60 -9.41
C ALA A 36 20.92 10.36 -8.34
N ILE A 37 20.52 10.03 -7.10
CA ILE A 37 21.47 9.66 -6.05
C ILE A 37 22.20 8.36 -6.40
N LEU A 38 21.50 7.36 -6.95
CA LEU A 38 22.09 6.08 -7.34
C LEU A 38 23.04 6.24 -8.55
N SER A 39 22.64 7.00 -9.57
CA SER A 39 23.46 7.25 -10.75
C SER A 39 24.71 8.06 -10.41
N ALA A 40 24.60 9.08 -9.56
CA ALA A 40 25.75 9.85 -9.10
C ALA A 40 26.78 8.97 -8.36
N ARG A 41 26.31 8.03 -7.52
CA ARG A 41 27.19 7.06 -6.85
C ARG A 41 27.84 6.08 -7.81
N LEU A 42 27.13 5.62 -8.83
CA LEU A 42 27.66 4.71 -9.86
C LEU A 42 28.72 5.39 -10.74
N ALA A 43 28.50 6.65 -11.10
CA ALA A 43 29.39 7.43 -11.94
C ALA A 43 30.64 7.97 -11.18
N GLY A 44 30.78 7.67 -9.89
CA GLY A 44 31.88 8.18 -9.07
C GLY A 44 31.86 9.71 -8.92
N ILE A 45 30.73 10.36 -9.18
CA ILE A 45 30.58 11.81 -9.06
C ILE A 45 30.73 12.17 -7.59
N GLY A 46 31.56 13.19 -7.32
CA GLY A 46 32.03 13.55 -5.98
C GLY A 46 30.94 13.61 -4.91
N SER A 47 31.34 13.31 -3.66
CA SER A 47 30.47 13.20 -2.48
C SER A 47 29.48 14.36 -2.33
N LEU A 48 29.91 15.57 -2.72
CA LEU A 48 29.16 16.82 -2.56
C LEU A 48 27.77 16.81 -3.23
N ALA A 49 27.64 16.30 -4.47
CA ALA A 49 26.35 16.23 -5.15
C ALA A 49 25.40 15.21 -4.49
N VAL A 50 25.94 14.07 -4.08
CA VAL A 50 25.22 13.03 -3.35
C VAL A 50 24.79 13.52 -1.96
N ASP A 51 25.62 14.32 -1.30
CA ASP A 51 25.40 14.83 0.04
C ASP A 51 24.38 15.97 0.08
N ILE A 52 24.21 16.73 -1.03
CA ILE A 52 23.11 17.69 -1.18
C ILE A 52 21.77 17.00 -1.48
N LEU A 53 21.77 16.00 -2.37
CA LEU A 53 20.52 15.33 -2.79
C LEU A 53 19.93 14.41 -1.72
N LYS A 54 20.76 13.81 -0.86
CA LYS A 54 20.32 12.93 0.24
C LYS A 54 19.34 13.63 1.21
N PRO A 55 19.66 14.79 1.83
CA PRO A 55 18.71 15.52 2.67
C PRO A 55 17.41 15.85 1.95
N VAL A 56 17.47 16.32 0.70
CA VAL A 56 16.27 16.62 -0.10
C VAL A 56 15.39 15.39 -0.28
N TYR A 57 16.00 14.24 -0.57
CA TYR A 57 15.29 12.97 -0.66
C TYR A 57 14.63 12.57 0.68
N ILE A 58 15.32 12.76 1.79
CA ILE A 58 14.80 12.45 3.14
C ILE A 58 13.60 13.35 3.46
N VAL A 59 13.72 14.66 3.23
CA VAL A 59 12.63 15.62 3.45
C VAL A 59 11.43 15.30 2.56
N ALA A 60 11.66 15.02 1.27
CA ALA A 60 10.59 14.66 0.36
C ALA A 60 9.87 13.36 0.78
N ARG A 61 10.60 12.36 1.27
CA ARG A 61 9.99 11.14 1.84
C ARG A 61 9.21 11.40 3.12
N LEU A 62 9.71 12.28 3.98
CA LEU A 62 9.01 12.67 5.21
C LEU A 62 7.68 13.36 4.87
N LEU A 63 7.70 14.33 3.95
CA LEU A 63 6.49 15.01 3.46
C LEU A 63 5.49 14.04 2.84
N LEU A 64 5.96 13.12 1.97
CA LEU A 64 5.11 12.07 1.41
C LEU A 64 4.48 11.21 2.52
N SER A 65 5.25 10.87 3.56
CA SER A 65 4.74 10.06 4.69
C SER A 65 3.67 10.80 5.48
N ILE A 66 3.85 12.11 5.73
CA ILE A 66 2.85 12.97 6.37
C ILE A 66 1.58 13.04 5.52
N ILE A 67 1.71 13.22 4.20
CA ILE A 67 0.57 13.27 3.27
C ILE A 67 -0.18 11.93 3.27
N ILE A 68 0.52 10.81 3.19
CA ILE A 68 -0.10 9.48 3.26
C ILE A 68 -0.83 9.31 4.60
N PHE A 69 -0.21 9.70 5.72
CA PHE A 69 -0.83 9.63 7.04
C PHE A 69 -2.11 10.45 7.11
N TYR A 70 -2.09 11.69 6.60
CA TYR A 70 -3.25 12.56 6.50
C TYR A 70 -4.36 11.96 5.64
N ILE A 71 -4.02 11.40 4.46
CA ILE A 71 -4.99 10.72 3.59
C ILE A 71 -5.62 9.55 4.33
N MET A 72 -4.84 8.71 5.02
CA MET A 72 -5.35 7.56 5.79
C MET A 72 -6.25 8.00 6.94
N TYR A 73 -5.92 9.10 7.62
CA TYR A 73 -6.75 9.70 8.65
C TYR A 73 -8.08 10.20 8.11
N LYS A 74 -8.04 11.02 7.05
CA LYS A 74 -9.25 11.56 6.41
C LYS A 74 -10.14 10.46 5.82
N ALA A 75 -9.54 9.42 5.26
CA ALA A 75 -10.22 8.25 4.76
C ALA A 75 -10.77 7.31 5.86
N ARG A 76 -10.57 7.63 7.14
CA ARG A 76 -10.94 6.82 8.32
C ARG A 76 -10.36 5.40 8.31
N VAL A 77 -9.29 5.19 7.56
CA VAL A 77 -8.65 3.89 7.36
C VAL A 77 -8.00 3.39 8.66
N TRP A 78 -7.48 4.30 9.50
CA TRP A 78 -6.87 3.96 10.79
C TRP A 78 -7.80 3.23 11.77
N HIS A 79 -9.08 3.59 11.82
CA HIS A 79 -10.04 2.92 12.71
C HIS A 79 -10.20 1.45 12.34
N PHE A 80 -10.28 1.17 11.03
CA PHE A 80 -10.35 -0.18 10.51
C PHE A 80 -9.05 -0.96 10.78
N PHE A 81 -7.90 -0.33 10.52
CA PHE A 81 -6.59 -0.90 10.82
C PHE A 81 -6.41 -1.28 12.29
N LEU A 82 -6.75 -0.38 13.22
CA LEU A 82 -6.57 -0.64 14.66
C LEU A 82 -7.45 -1.80 15.14
N LYS A 83 -8.69 -1.85 14.67
CA LYS A 83 -9.63 -2.94 14.97
C LYS A 83 -9.10 -4.28 14.46
N GLN A 84 -8.55 -4.29 13.26
CA GLN A 84 -7.95 -5.47 12.68
C GLN A 84 -6.63 -5.84 13.36
N PHE A 85 -5.77 -4.89 13.68
CA PHE A 85 -4.43 -5.11 14.25
C PHE A 85 -4.47 -5.97 15.52
N LEU A 86 -5.43 -5.72 16.42
CA LEU A 86 -5.63 -6.56 17.61
C LEU A 86 -5.99 -8.01 17.24
N CYS A 87 -6.88 -8.23 16.27
CA CYS A 87 -7.15 -9.57 15.73
C CYS A 87 -5.89 -10.20 15.14
N LEU A 88 -5.06 -9.43 14.41
CA LEU A 88 -3.83 -9.95 13.81
C LEU A 88 -2.89 -10.45 14.87
N LEU A 89 -2.65 -9.65 15.91
CA LEU A 89 -1.71 -9.98 16.97
C LEU A 89 -2.12 -11.27 17.67
N VAL A 90 -3.39 -11.38 18.06
CA VAL A 90 -3.93 -12.61 18.68
C VAL A 90 -3.77 -13.80 17.73
N SER A 91 -4.07 -13.60 16.45
CA SER A 91 -3.99 -14.66 15.44
C SER A 91 -2.55 -15.11 15.19
N VAL A 92 -1.60 -14.19 15.10
CA VAL A 92 -0.17 -14.49 14.90
C VAL A 92 0.36 -15.26 16.10
N VAL A 93 0.04 -14.85 17.33
CA VAL A 93 0.44 -15.59 18.54
C VAL A 93 -0.13 -17.00 18.53
N CYS A 94 -1.41 -17.16 18.20
CA CYS A 94 -2.02 -18.48 18.11
C CYS A 94 -1.33 -19.33 17.04
N ILE A 95 -1.13 -18.80 15.82
CA ILE A 95 -0.46 -19.50 14.72
C ILE A 95 0.96 -19.91 15.11
N SER A 96 1.71 -19.04 15.81
CA SER A 96 3.05 -19.36 16.30
C SER A 96 3.04 -20.50 17.31
N ILE A 97 2.10 -20.52 18.25
CA ILE A 97 1.94 -21.62 19.21
C ILE A 97 1.58 -22.91 18.48
N ALA A 98 0.61 -22.87 17.56
CA ALA A 98 0.19 -24.04 16.82
C ALA A 98 1.30 -24.59 15.90
N ALA A 99 2.07 -23.71 15.25
CA ALA A 99 3.23 -24.11 14.45
C ALA A 99 4.35 -24.71 15.32
N HIS A 100 4.50 -24.26 16.56
CA HIS A 100 5.45 -24.85 17.50
C HIS A 100 4.99 -26.25 17.97
N CYS A 101 3.69 -26.43 18.24
CA CYS A 101 3.15 -27.69 18.75
C CYS A 101 2.97 -28.78 17.67
N ALA A 102 2.45 -28.42 16.49
CA ALA A 102 2.11 -29.36 15.42
C ALA A 102 3.01 -29.23 14.17
N GLY A 103 4.02 -28.37 14.23
CA GLY A 103 5.01 -28.18 13.18
C GLY A 103 4.66 -27.10 12.13
N PRO A 104 5.62 -26.77 11.24
CA PRO A 104 5.49 -25.64 10.32
C PRO A 104 4.40 -25.82 9.25
N LEU A 105 3.94 -27.05 9.00
CA LEU A 105 2.89 -27.36 8.03
C LEU A 105 1.51 -26.81 8.43
N VAL A 106 1.32 -26.44 9.69
CA VAL A 106 0.07 -25.81 10.16
C VAL A 106 -0.19 -24.49 9.43
N VAL A 107 0.86 -23.72 9.12
CA VAL A 107 0.73 -22.41 8.47
C VAL A 107 0.13 -22.51 7.06
N PRO A 108 0.65 -23.32 6.12
CA PRO A 108 0.04 -23.44 4.79
C PRO A 108 -1.36 -24.08 4.84
N MET A 109 -1.60 -25.07 5.71
CA MET A 109 -2.94 -25.63 5.88
C MET A 109 -3.94 -24.58 6.38
N PHE A 110 -3.51 -23.72 7.30
CA PHE A 110 -4.31 -22.63 7.81
C PHE A 110 -4.65 -21.61 6.72
N ILE A 111 -3.68 -21.22 5.89
CA ILE A 111 -3.92 -20.29 4.78
C ILE A 111 -4.99 -20.88 3.83
N LEU A 112 -4.92 -22.17 3.50
CA LEU A 112 -5.93 -22.83 2.67
C LEU A 112 -7.31 -22.81 3.33
N PHE A 113 -7.38 -23.09 4.63
CA PHE A 113 -8.63 -23.05 5.39
C PHE A 113 -9.22 -21.63 5.47
N ALA A 114 -8.39 -20.61 5.72
CA ALA A 114 -8.79 -19.22 5.75
C ALA A 114 -9.34 -18.76 4.39
N ILE A 115 -8.73 -19.18 3.28
CA ILE A 115 -9.25 -18.94 1.92
C ILE A 115 -10.64 -19.57 1.75
N TYR A 116 -10.80 -20.82 2.15
CA TYR A 116 -12.07 -21.54 2.02
C TYR A 116 -13.20 -20.91 2.86
N HIS A 117 -12.89 -20.52 4.10
CA HIS A 117 -13.84 -19.91 5.02
C HIS A 117 -14.24 -18.50 4.56
N ASN A 118 -13.27 -17.68 4.13
CA ASN A 118 -13.50 -16.31 3.70
C ASN A 118 -13.89 -16.19 2.21
N ARG A 119 -14.19 -17.29 1.51
CA ARG A 119 -14.45 -17.30 0.05
C ARG A 119 -15.50 -16.30 -0.42
N ASN A 120 -16.55 -16.06 0.38
CA ASN A 120 -17.60 -15.11 0.03
C ASN A 120 -17.10 -13.65 0.12
N ARG A 121 -16.26 -13.35 1.10
CA ARG A 121 -15.61 -12.04 1.27
C ARG A 121 -14.57 -11.79 0.19
N PHE A 122 -13.90 -12.84 -0.29
CA PHE A 122 -13.01 -12.75 -1.44
C PHE A 122 -13.75 -12.39 -2.75
N LYS A 123 -15.06 -12.68 -2.88
CA LYS A 123 -15.83 -12.28 -4.07
C LYS A 123 -15.91 -10.76 -4.25
N VAL A 124 -15.79 -9.97 -3.18
CA VAL A 124 -15.77 -8.50 -3.26
C VAL A 124 -14.57 -8.00 -4.08
N TYR A 125 -13.43 -8.69 -4.01
CA TYR A 125 -12.23 -8.34 -4.77
C TYR A 125 -12.45 -8.44 -6.28
N ALA A 126 -13.39 -9.27 -6.74
CA ALA A 126 -13.77 -9.35 -8.15
C ALA A 126 -14.49 -8.08 -8.62
N LYS A 127 -15.28 -7.44 -7.74
CA LYS A 127 -15.94 -6.15 -8.03
C LYS A 127 -14.92 -5.02 -8.21
N TYR A 128 -13.80 -5.07 -7.49
CA TYR A 128 -12.71 -4.08 -7.55
C TYR A 128 -11.48 -4.61 -8.31
N LYS A 129 -11.68 -5.34 -9.42
CA LYS A 129 -10.63 -6.03 -10.19
C LYS A 129 -9.37 -5.18 -10.45
N GLN A 130 -9.54 -3.92 -10.88
CA GLN A 130 -8.39 -3.04 -11.19
C GLN A 130 -7.53 -2.74 -9.95
N TYR A 131 -8.16 -2.49 -8.81
CA TYR A 131 -7.46 -2.30 -7.55
C TYR A 131 -6.81 -3.61 -7.07
N THR A 132 -7.48 -4.75 -7.25
CA THR A 132 -6.94 -6.07 -6.86
C THR A 132 -5.68 -6.39 -7.65
N VAL A 133 -5.72 -6.19 -8.97
CA VAL A 133 -4.55 -6.34 -9.85
C VAL A 133 -3.43 -5.40 -9.41
N TYR A 134 -3.74 -4.13 -9.11
CA TYR A 134 -2.76 -3.18 -8.62
C TYR A 134 -2.08 -3.61 -7.32
N VAL A 135 -2.84 -4.00 -6.31
CA VAL A 135 -2.33 -4.43 -5.00
C VAL A 135 -1.48 -5.69 -5.14
N LEU A 136 -1.96 -6.71 -5.86
CA LEU A 136 -1.24 -7.96 -6.06
C LEU A 136 0.05 -7.74 -6.86
N ALA A 137 -0.01 -7.01 -7.97
CA ALA A 137 1.17 -6.71 -8.78
C ALA A 137 2.20 -5.90 -7.98
N THR A 138 1.77 -4.89 -7.23
CA THR A 138 2.67 -4.08 -6.39
C THR A 138 3.30 -4.93 -5.29
N GLY A 139 2.53 -5.82 -4.66
CA GLY A 139 3.01 -6.77 -3.66
C GLY A 139 4.04 -7.75 -4.23
N LEU A 140 3.71 -8.39 -5.35
CA LEU A 140 4.60 -9.33 -6.05
C LEU A 140 5.89 -8.66 -6.51
N ILE A 141 5.82 -7.52 -7.19
CA ILE A 141 7.01 -6.76 -7.63
C ILE A 141 7.87 -6.37 -6.42
N SER A 142 7.26 -5.83 -5.37
CA SER A 142 8.00 -5.38 -4.18
C SER A 142 8.64 -6.55 -3.44
N SER A 143 7.95 -7.69 -3.34
CA SER A 143 8.47 -8.90 -2.71
C SER A 143 9.61 -9.53 -3.53
N ALA A 144 9.45 -9.63 -4.86
CA ALA A 144 10.47 -10.15 -5.76
C ALA A 144 11.75 -9.32 -5.70
N VAL A 145 11.65 -7.98 -5.75
CA VAL A 145 12.80 -7.06 -5.64
C VAL A 145 13.51 -7.21 -4.28
N LYS A 146 12.76 -7.38 -3.19
CA LYS A 146 13.34 -7.59 -1.85
C LYS A 146 14.00 -8.96 -1.72
N ALA A 147 13.35 -10.02 -2.20
CA ALA A 147 13.86 -11.38 -2.15
C ALA A 147 15.13 -11.53 -3.00
N SER A 148 15.13 -10.99 -4.22
CA SER A 148 16.33 -10.96 -5.05
C SER A 148 17.43 -10.16 -4.34
N GLY A 149 17.12 -8.98 -3.80
CA GLY A 149 18.08 -8.21 -3.00
C GLY A 149 18.70 -9.05 -1.90
N TRP A 150 17.90 -9.72 -1.07
CA TRP A 150 18.37 -10.58 0.03
C TRP A 150 19.30 -11.70 -0.44
N LEU A 151 18.95 -12.38 -1.53
CA LEU A 151 19.79 -13.45 -2.10
C LEU A 151 21.13 -12.91 -2.64
N TYR A 152 21.13 -11.69 -3.20
CA TYR A 152 22.31 -11.04 -3.78
C TYR A 152 23.19 -10.30 -2.75
N PHE A 153 22.65 -9.90 -1.59
CA PHE A 153 23.37 -9.17 -0.53
C PHE A 153 24.56 -9.94 0.07
N SER A 154 24.54 -11.27 0.02
CA SER A 154 25.55 -12.11 0.69
C SER A 154 26.79 -12.41 -0.17
N LYS A 155 26.80 -12.05 -1.46
CA LYS A 155 27.80 -12.58 -2.42
C LYS A 155 28.36 -11.60 -3.45
N LEU A 156 27.91 -10.35 -3.48
CA LEU A 156 28.27 -9.39 -4.55
C LEU A 156 29.25 -8.32 -4.08
N ALA A 157 30.11 -7.88 -5.02
CA ALA A 157 30.92 -6.70 -4.85
C ALA A 157 30.04 -5.43 -4.77
N ALA A 158 30.57 -4.37 -4.15
CA ALA A 158 29.82 -3.13 -3.91
C ALA A 158 29.25 -2.47 -5.18
N ALA A 159 29.93 -2.63 -6.33
CA ALA A 159 29.51 -2.10 -7.62
C ALA A 159 28.27 -2.84 -8.17
N ASP A 160 28.28 -4.18 -8.12
CA ASP A 160 27.17 -5.01 -8.59
C ASP A 160 25.90 -4.79 -7.75
N TYR A 161 26.09 -4.57 -6.44
CA TYR A 161 25.00 -4.18 -5.55
C TYR A 161 24.38 -2.83 -5.95
N LEU A 162 25.19 -1.87 -6.37
CA LEU A 162 24.70 -0.55 -6.79
C LEU A 162 23.94 -0.63 -8.12
N MET A 163 24.43 -1.43 -9.07
CA MET A 163 23.72 -1.74 -10.32
C MET A 163 22.39 -2.43 -10.05
N PHE A 164 22.37 -3.42 -9.16
CA PHE A 164 21.12 -4.09 -8.75
C PHE A 164 20.11 -3.10 -8.17
N ARG A 165 20.55 -2.19 -7.28
CA ARG A 165 19.68 -1.14 -6.72
C ARG A 165 19.13 -0.20 -7.79
N MET A 166 19.93 0.13 -8.79
CA MET A 166 19.48 0.96 -9.92
C MET A 166 18.41 0.23 -10.75
N ALA A 167 18.62 -1.04 -11.09
CA ALA A 167 17.64 -1.86 -11.79
C ALA A 167 16.35 -2.01 -10.97
N ALA A 168 16.45 -2.32 -9.68
CA ALA A 168 15.32 -2.40 -8.75
C ALA A 168 14.54 -1.07 -8.68
N SER A 169 15.25 0.06 -8.62
CA SER A 169 14.65 1.40 -8.62
C SER A 169 13.81 1.65 -9.88
N LEU A 170 14.34 1.27 -11.05
CA LEU A 170 13.64 1.37 -12.34
C LEU A 170 12.40 0.46 -12.38
N ILE A 171 12.52 -0.80 -11.95
CA ILE A 171 11.38 -1.74 -11.89
C ILE A 171 10.26 -1.19 -11.02
N LEU A 172 10.60 -0.51 -9.91
CA LEU A 172 9.60 0.08 -9.03
C LEU A 172 8.81 1.23 -9.69
N PHE A 173 9.21 1.80 -10.84
CA PHE A 173 8.34 2.73 -11.58
C PHE A 173 7.07 2.07 -12.09
N ILE A 174 7.06 0.76 -12.31
CA ILE A 174 5.89 0.02 -12.80
C ILE A 174 4.69 0.20 -11.86
N PRO A 175 4.78 -0.03 -10.54
CA PRO A 175 3.72 0.32 -9.60
C PRO A 175 3.25 1.78 -9.65
N VAL A 176 4.13 2.75 -9.91
CA VAL A 176 3.72 4.17 -10.01
C VAL A 176 2.91 4.39 -11.28
N TYR A 177 3.34 3.81 -12.39
CA TYR A 177 2.60 3.87 -13.64
C TYR A 177 1.23 3.16 -13.55
N MET A 178 1.18 1.99 -12.92
CA MET A 178 -0.08 1.30 -12.66
C MET A 178 -1.01 2.14 -11.78
N LEU A 179 -0.47 2.80 -10.75
CA LEU A 179 -1.25 3.72 -9.91
C LEU A 179 -1.77 4.91 -10.72
N TRP A 180 -0.94 5.50 -11.58
CA TRP A 180 -1.34 6.57 -12.49
C TRP A 180 -2.58 6.17 -13.31
N ASN A 181 -2.51 5.02 -13.97
CA ASN A 181 -3.60 4.53 -14.81
C ASN A 181 -4.85 4.19 -14.00
N LEU A 182 -4.69 3.58 -12.81
CA LEU A 182 -5.79 3.28 -11.90
C LEU A 182 -6.53 4.57 -11.51
N MET A 183 -5.79 5.56 -11.02
CA MET A 183 -6.36 6.83 -10.57
C MET A 183 -7.03 7.59 -11.71
N LYS A 184 -6.42 7.63 -12.91
CA LYS A 184 -7.03 8.25 -14.11
C LYS A 184 -8.37 7.60 -14.46
N ASN A 185 -8.44 6.26 -14.40
CA ASN A 185 -9.68 5.53 -14.67
C ASN A 185 -10.75 5.78 -13.61
N GLU A 186 -10.38 5.92 -12.34
CA GLU A 186 -11.34 6.17 -11.25
C GLU A 186 -11.86 7.61 -11.25
N ILE A 187 -11.03 8.59 -11.61
CA ILE A 187 -11.47 9.98 -11.85
C ILE A 187 -12.46 10.03 -13.02
N ALA A 188 -12.21 9.29 -14.11
CA ALA A 188 -13.14 9.20 -15.23
C ALA A 188 -14.49 8.58 -14.84
N LYS A 189 -14.53 7.77 -13.77
CA LYS A 189 -15.76 7.22 -13.18
C LYS A 189 -16.42 8.14 -12.14
N GLY A 190 -15.87 9.34 -11.92
CA GLY A 190 -16.38 10.32 -10.95
C GLY A 190 -16.05 10.02 -9.50
N ARG A 191 -15.11 9.10 -9.21
CA ARG A 191 -14.69 8.84 -7.81
C ARG A 191 -13.72 9.90 -7.31
N THR A 192 -13.83 10.22 -6.03
CA THR A 192 -12.90 11.16 -5.39
C THR A 192 -11.54 10.52 -5.16
N PHE A 193 -10.50 11.35 -5.07
CA PHE A 193 -9.14 10.93 -4.73
C PHE A 193 -9.08 10.20 -3.39
N ILE A 194 -9.79 10.72 -2.38
CA ILE A 194 -9.80 10.15 -1.03
C ILE A 194 -10.46 8.76 -1.01
N GLU A 195 -11.57 8.57 -1.74
CA GLU A 195 -12.21 7.25 -1.86
C GLU A 195 -11.32 6.23 -2.56
N THR A 196 -10.64 6.66 -3.64
CA THR A 196 -9.74 5.79 -4.38
C THR A 196 -8.58 5.32 -3.50
N MET A 197 -7.97 6.25 -2.75
CA MET A 197 -6.92 5.92 -1.79
C MET A 197 -7.44 5.05 -0.64
N ARG A 198 -8.68 5.28 -0.16
CA ARG A 198 -9.34 4.46 0.85
C ARG A 198 -9.48 3.01 0.40
N ILE A 199 -10.09 2.78 -0.77
CA ILE A 199 -10.28 1.43 -1.32
C ILE A 199 -8.93 0.73 -1.48
N MET A 200 -7.96 1.41 -2.08
CA MET A 200 -6.62 0.84 -2.31
C MET A 200 -5.95 0.40 -1.02
N SER A 201 -5.97 1.26 0.01
CA SER A 201 -5.36 0.95 1.31
C SER A 201 -6.11 -0.13 2.07
N LEU A 202 -7.45 -0.05 2.13
CA LEU A 202 -8.26 -1.08 2.79
C LEU A 202 -8.12 -2.43 2.12
N MET A 203 -8.02 -2.47 0.79
CA MET A 203 -8.05 -3.74 0.08
C MET A 203 -6.80 -4.59 0.32
N GLY A 204 -5.61 -3.99 0.30
CA GLY A 204 -4.38 -4.72 0.61
C GLY A 204 -4.34 -5.22 2.05
N VAL A 205 -4.85 -4.42 2.97
CA VAL A 205 -4.84 -4.72 4.40
C VAL A 205 -5.84 -5.81 4.70
N ALA A 206 -7.09 -5.63 4.27
CA ALA A 206 -8.13 -6.63 4.40
C ALA A 206 -7.72 -7.96 3.78
N TRP A 207 -6.94 -7.94 2.68
CA TRP A 207 -6.48 -9.16 2.01
C TRP A 207 -5.51 -9.95 2.90
N VAL A 208 -4.50 -9.26 3.45
CA VAL A 208 -3.57 -9.87 4.41
C VAL A 208 -4.31 -10.38 5.64
N PHE A 209 -5.30 -9.63 6.12
CA PHE A 209 -6.11 -10.03 7.26
C PHE A 209 -6.95 -11.27 7.01
N MET A 210 -7.62 -11.37 5.86
CA MET A 210 -8.41 -12.56 5.51
C MET A 210 -7.56 -13.83 5.38
N LEU A 211 -6.26 -13.68 5.11
CA LEU A 211 -5.33 -14.81 5.04
C LEU A 211 -4.73 -15.20 6.39
N LEU A 212 -4.53 -14.24 7.30
CA LEU A 212 -3.75 -14.44 8.53
C LEU A 212 -4.56 -14.40 9.83
N CYS A 213 -5.79 -13.88 9.85
CA CYS A 213 -6.55 -13.72 11.09
C CYS A 213 -7.29 -15.01 11.49
N TRP A 214 -6.61 -15.91 12.22
CA TRP A 214 -7.23 -17.10 12.84
C TRP A 214 -8.41 -16.75 13.76
N ALA A 215 -8.31 -15.65 14.51
CA ALA A 215 -9.36 -15.22 15.41
C ALA A 215 -10.64 -14.76 14.68
N SER A 216 -10.56 -14.46 13.37
CA SER A 216 -11.73 -14.12 12.56
C SER A 216 -12.61 -15.33 12.22
N VAL A 217 -12.05 -16.54 12.28
CA VAL A 217 -12.75 -17.81 12.03
C VAL A 217 -13.39 -18.36 13.29
N ILE A 218 -12.86 -17.99 14.46
CA ILE A 218 -13.42 -18.39 15.76
C ILE A 218 -14.56 -17.42 16.10
N PRO A 219 -15.74 -17.89 16.54
CA PRO A 219 -16.90 -17.05 16.80
C PRO A 219 -16.79 -16.26 18.12
N VAL A 220 -15.66 -15.61 18.37
CA VAL A 220 -15.50 -14.66 19.48
C VAL A 220 -16.01 -13.31 19.01
N LYS A 221 -17.07 -12.80 19.65
CA LYS A 221 -17.83 -11.61 19.22
C LYS A 221 -16.99 -10.35 18.91
N PHE A 222 -15.82 -10.18 19.51
CA PHE A 222 -14.92 -9.03 19.30
C PHE A 222 -13.78 -9.30 18.31
N LEU A 223 -13.61 -10.54 17.87
CA LEU A 223 -12.54 -10.97 16.97
C LEU A 223 -13.08 -11.59 15.68
N SER A 224 -14.37 -11.93 15.64
CA SER A 224 -15.02 -12.56 14.50
C SER A 224 -15.02 -11.64 13.29
N ALA A 225 -14.99 -12.27 12.13
CA ALA A 225 -15.04 -11.59 10.85
C ALA A 225 -16.31 -10.70 10.73
N ASP A 226 -17.44 -11.12 11.31
CA ASP A 226 -18.69 -10.35 11.30
C ASP A 226 -18.61 -9.07 12.13
N TRP A 227 -17.90 -9.09 13.25
CA TRP A 227 -17.68 -7.87 14.03
C TRP A 227 -16.72 -6.93 13.32
N ILE A 228 -15.64 -7.45 12.74
CA ILE A 228 -14.59 -6.65 12.09
C ILE A 228 -15.11 -5.97 10.82
N TYR A 229 -15.82 -6.71 9.98
CA TYR A 229 -16.18 -6.29 8.63
C TYR A 229 -17.67 -5.95 8.47
N GLY A 230 -18.52 -6.26 9.46
CA GLY A 230 -19.97 -6.14 9.38
C GLY A 230 -20.64 -7.42 8.88
N TYR A 231 -21.96 -7.50 9.05
CA TYR A 231 -22.80 -8.58 8.49
C TYR A 231 -23.00 -8.44 6.97
N ASP A 232 -22.77 -7.25 6.42
CA ASP A 232 -22.80 -7.01 4.99
C ASP A 232 -21.52 -7.56 4.35
N ASP A 233 -21.67 -8.36 3.30
CA ASP A 233 -20.56 -8.90 2.52
C ASP A 233 -19.67 -7.81 1.89
N ASP A 234 -20.12 -6.55 1.84
CA ASP A 234 -19.36 -5.41 1.34
C ASP A 234 -18.71 -4.61 2.46
N PHE A 235 -17.54 -5.08 2.89
CA PHE A 235 -16.73 -4.46 3.92
C PHE A 235 -15.91 -3.25 3.45
N MET A 236 -16.06 -2.86 2.18
CA MET A 236 -15.57 -1.60 1.64
C MET A 236 -16.72 -0.60 1.46
N PRO A 237 -17.68 -0.44 2.40
CA PRO A 237 -18.89 0.29 2.12
C PRO A 237 -18.55 1.71 1.70
N LEU A 238 -18.89 2.00 0.44
CA LEU A 238 -18.95 3.32 -0.14
C LEU A 238 -20.18 4.01 0.43
N ARG A 239 -20.14 4.43 1.69
CA ARG A 239 -21.19 5.28 2.27
C ARG A 239 -20.61 6.34 3.19
N GLY A 240 -20.94 7.60 2.84
CA GLY A 240 -21.09 8.76 3.73
C GLY A 240 -19.83 9.35 4.33
#